data_AF-A0A3Q0JIW4-F1
#
_entry.id   AF-A0A3Q0JIW4-F1
#
_cell.length_a   1.000
_cell.length_b   1.000
_cell.length_c   1.000
_cell.angle_alpha   90.00
_cell.angle_beta   90.00
_cell.angle_gamma   90.00
#
_symmetry.space_group_name_H-M   'P 1'
#
loop_
_entity.id
_entity.type
_entity.pdbx_description
1 polymer ?
#
loop_
_entity_poly.entity_id
_entity_poly.type
_entity_poly.pdbx_seq_one_letter_code
_entity_poly.pdbx_strand_id
1 'polypeptide(L)'
;MGIDNICELAARLLFSAVEWARNIPFFPDLQVTDQVALLRLVWSELFVLNASQCSMPLHVAPLLAAAGLHASPMAADRVVAFMDHIRVFQEQVEKLKALHVDSAEYSCLKAIVLFTTGKRMFGEGGTCSL
;
A
#
# COMPACT_ATOMS: atom_id res chain seq x y z
N MET A 1 3.45 -16.75 13.51
CA MET A 1 3.37 -16.75 12.03
C MET A 1 4.79 -16.73 11.51
N GLY A 2 5.18 -17.66 10.63
CA GLY A 2 6.54 -17.71 10.06
C GLY A 2 6.81 -16.54 9.11
N ILE A 3 8.08 -16.37 8.71
CA ILE A 3 8.52 -15.30 7.80
C ILE A 3 7.92 -15.47 6.40
N ASP A 4 7.85 -16.71 5.89
CA ASP A 4 7.21 -17.00 4.60
C ASP A 4 5.74 -16.53 4.58
N ASN A 5 5.07 -16.60 5.73
CA ASN A 5 3.68 -16.21 5.88
C ASN A 5 3.46 -14.68 5.83
N ILE A 6 4.46 -13.84 6.16
CA ILE A 6 4.28 -12.38 6.12
C ILE A 6 4.53 -11.81 4.72
N CYS A 7 5.54 -12.31 4.02
CA CYS A 7 5.79 -11.96 2.62
C CYS A 7 4.66 -12.45 1.71
N GLU A 8 4.18 -13.68 1.93
CA GLU A 8 3.02 -14.22 1.20
C GLU A 8 1.76 -13.39 1.47
N LEU A 9 1.50 -13.04 2.73
CA LEU A 9 0.37 -12.17 3.07
C LEU A 9 0.51 -10.79 2.40
N ALA A 10 1.70 -10.18 2.44
CA ALA A 10 1.94 -8.91 1.77
C ALA A 10 1.68 -9.00 0.26
N ALA A 11 2.15 -10.06 -0.40
CA ALA A 11 1.87 -10.30 -1.81
C ALA A 11 0.36 -10.43 -2.07
N ARG A 12 -0.36 -11.20 -1.25
CA ARG A 12 -1.82 -11.35 -1.35
C ARG A 12 -2.55 -10.01 -1.19
N LEU A 13 -2.13 -9.15 -0.26
CA LEU A 13 -2.70 -7.83 -0.08
C LEU A 13 -2.44 -6.90 -1.27
N LEU A 14 -1.25 -6.97 -1.88
CA LEU A 14 -0.93 -6.23 -3.10
C LEU A 14 -1.79 -6.70 -4.28
N PHE A 15 -1.90 -8.02 -4.49
CA PHE A 15 -2.76 -8.57 -5.55
C PHE A 15 -4.21 -8.18 -5.34
N SER A 16 -4.72 -8.23 -4.10
CA SER A 16 -6.07 -7.78 -3.78
C SER A 16 -6.27 -6.29 -4.08
N ALA A 17 -5.27 -5.42 -3.84
CA ALA A 17 -5.36 -4.01 -4.21
C ALA A 17 -5.49 -3.81 -5.72
N VAL A 18 -4.69 -4.53 -6.52
CA VAL A 18 -4.73 -4.47 -7.97
C VAL A 18 -6.06 -5.02 -8.51
N GLU A 19 -6.51 -6.16 -8.00
CA GLU A 19 -7.80 -6.74 -8.37
C GLU A 19 -8.97 -5.83 -8.03
N TRP A 20 -8.96 -5.22 -6.85
CA TRP A 20 -9.96 -4.24 -6.45
C TRP A 20 -9.98 -3.03 -7.41
N ALA A 21 -8.81 -2.47 -7.75
CA ALA A 21 -8.72 -1.35 -8.68
C ALA A 21 -9.23 -1.71 -10.08
N ARG A 22 -8.98 -2.94 -10.55
CA ARG A 22 -9.51 -3.42 -11.83
C ARG A 22 -11.02 -3.60 -11.88
N ASN A 23 -11.69 -3.62 -10.72
CA ASN A 23 -13.13 -3.84 -10.61
C ASN A 23 -13.91 -2.57 -10.20
N ILE A 24 -13.23 -1.48 -9.83
CA ILE A 24 -13.91 -0.23 -9.50
C ILE A 24 -14.40 0.47 -10.79
N PRO A 25 -15.57 1.12 -10.80
CA PRO A 25 -16.03 1.89 -11.94
C PRO A 25 -14.99 2.90 -12.44
N PHE A 26 -15.01 3.20 -13.74
CA PHE A 26 -14.14 4.15 -14.46
C PHE A 26 -12.66 3.73 -14.60
N PHE A 27 -12.10 2.95 -13.68
CA PHE A 27 -10.69 2.54 -13.79
C PHE A 27 -10.40 1.64 -15.01
N PRO A 28 -11.24 0.65 -15.35
CA PRO A 28 -11.04 -0.18 -16.55
C PRO A 28 -11.13 0.60 -17.87
N ASP A 29 -11.80 1.74 -17.86
CA ASP A 29 -11.99 2.59 -19.05
C ASP A 29 -10.75 3.45 -19.36
N LEU A 30 -9.82 3.57 -18.41
CA LEU A 30 -8.55 4.26 -18.61
C LEU A 30 -7.64 3.46 -19.54
N GLN A 31 -6.72 4.15 -20.22
CA GLN A 31 -5.67 3.47 -20.99
C GLN A 31 -4.83 2.59 -20.06
N VAL A 32 -4.39 1.42 -20.54
CA VAL A 32 -3.58 0.48 -19.75
C VAL A 32 -2.31 1.16 -19.20
N THR A 33 -1.72 2.08 -19.96
CA THR A 33 -0.59 2.91 -19.51
C THR A 33 -0.92 3.72 -18.27
N ASP A 34 -2.09 4.35 -18.24
CA ASP A 34 -2.56 5.17 -17.13
C ASP A 34 -2.97 4.31 -15.93
N GLN A 35 -3.58 3.15 -16.16
CA GLN A 35 -3.89 2.17 -15.11
C GLN A 35 -2.61 1.74 -14.38
N VAL A 36 -1.56 1.38 -15.13
CA VAL A 36 -0.27 0.98 -14.57
C VAL A 36 0.41 2.16 -13.87
N ALA A 37 0.38 3.35 -14.45
CA ALA A 37 0.98 4.55 -13.86
C ALA A 37 0.30 4.92 -12.53
N LEU A 38 -1.04 4.92 -12.49
CA LEU A 38 -1.80 5.17 -11.27
C LEU A 38 -1.45 4.16 -10.18
N LEU A 39 -1.52 2.86 -10.48
CA LEU A 39 -1.19 1.80 -9.52
C LEU A 39 0.23 1.95 -8.99
N ARG A 40 1.22 2.25 -9.85
CA ARG A 40 2.60 2.50 -9.43
C ARG A 40 2.75 3.73 -8.52
N LEU A 41 1.85 4.70 -8.64
CA LEU A 41 1.91 5.91 -7.84
C LEU A 41 1.23 5.74 -6.47
N VAL A 42 0.21 4.88 -6.36
CA VAL A 42 -0.61 4.74 -5.14
C VAL A 42 -0.51 3.38 -4.45
N TRP A 43 0.29 2.43 -4.95
CA TRP A 43 0.33 1.06 -4.43
C TRP A 43 0.62 1.00 -2.93
N SER A 44 1.47 1.88 -2.41
CA SER A 44 1.88 1.88 -1.00
C SER A 44 0.72 2.32 -0.10
N GLU A 45 -0.03 3.34 -0.50
CA GLU A 45 -1.22 3.81 0.22
C GLU A 45 -2.33 2.74 0.19
N LEU A 46 -2.57 2.13 -0.98
CA LEU A 46 -3.53 1.01 -1.09
C LEU A 46 -3.11 -0.20 -0.25
N PHE A 47 -1.81 -0.47 -0.19
CA PHE A 47 -1.26 -1.54 0.64
C PHE A 47 -1.50 -1.30 2.13
N VAL A 48 -1.29 -0.07 2.61
CA VAL A 48 -1.57 0.30 4.02
C VAL A 48 -3.05 0.12 4.36
N LEU A 49 -3.96 0.56 3.47
CA LEU A 49 -5.39 0.36 3.65
C LEU A 49 -5.76 -1.12 3.71
N ASN A 50 -5.21 -1.95 2.80
CA ASN A 50 -5.43 -3.39 2.81
C ASN A 50 -4.85 -4.08 4.05
N ALA A 51 -3.64 -3.71 4.47
CA ALA A 51 -2.99 -4.24 5.66
C ALA A 51 -3.80 -3.93 6.93
N SER A 52 -4.35 -2.72 7.02
CA SER A 52 -5.27 -2.35 8.10
C SER A 52 -6.56 -3.15 8.05
N GLN A 53 -7.23 -3.18 6.90
CA GLN A 53 -8.52 -3.86 6.72
C GLN A 53 -8.42 -5.37 7.01
N CYS A 54 -7.33 -6.02 6.60
CA CYS A 54 -7.10 -7.44 6.84
C CYS A 54 -6.44 -7.74 8.20
N SER A 55 -6.24 -6.74 9.05
CA SER A 55 -5.58 -6.90 10.36
C SER A 55 -4.22 -7.62 10.25
N MET A 56 -3.40 -7.20 9.29
CA MET A 56 -2.07 -7.77 9.09
C MET A 56 -1.24 -7.67 10.40
N PRO A 57 -0.60 -8.76 10.85
CA PRO A 57 0.19 -8.74 12.08
C PRO A 57 1.52 -8.04 11.82
N LEU A 58 1.68 -6.83 12.38
CA LEU A 58 2.84 -5.98 12.17
C LEU A 58 3.84 -6.07 13.32
N HIS A 59 4.27 -7.27 13.72
CA HIS A 59 5.30 -7.38 14.75
C HIS A 59 6.69 -7.05 14.17
N VAL A 60 7.50 -6.28 14.91
CA VAL A 60 8.81 -5.80 14.45
C VAL A 60 9.76 -6.96 14.10
N ALA A 61 9.84 -8.00 14.94
CA ALA A 61 10.77 -9.11 14.73
C ALA A 61 10.50 -9.93 13.44
N PRO A 62 9.25 -10.35 13.14
CA PRO A 62 8.92 -10.95 11.84
C PRO A 62 9.22 -10.06 10.63
N LEU A 63 8.99 -8.74 10.73
CA LEU A 63 9.27 -7.80 9.64
C LEU A 63 10.77 -7.61 9.40
N LEU A 64 11.57 -7.53 10.47
CA LEU A 64 13.04 -7.50 10.38
C LEU A 64 13.60 -8.76 9.74
N ALA A 65 13.07 -9.92 10.13
CA ALA A 65 13.50 -11.20 9.59
C ALA A 65 13.09 -11.35 8.11
N ALA A 66 11.88 -10.91 7.73
CA ALA A 66 11.42 -10.88 6.34
C ALA A 66 12.24 -9.95 5.44
N ALA A 67 12.79 -8.86 5.99
CA ALA A 67 13.67 -7.97 5.26
C ALA A 67 15.11 -8.49 5.13
N GLY A 68 15.42 -9.69 5.64
CA GLY A 68 16.76 -10.26 5.59
C GLY A 68 17.78 -9.57 6.51
N LEU A 69 17.33 -8.69 7.41
CA LEU A 69 18.20 -7.92 8.31
C LEU A 69 18.79 -8.76 9.46
N HIS A 70 18.38 -10.03 9.60
CA HIS A 70 18.90 -10.95 10.62
C HIS A 70 20.23 -11.62 10.22
N ALA A 71 20.66 -11.51 8.96
CA ALA A 71 21.69 -12.38 8.37
C ALA A 71 23.04 -11.71 8.02
N SER A 72 23.18 -10.38 8.14
CA SER A 72 24.42 -9.68 7.78
C SER A 72 24.63 -8.40 8.61
N PRO A 73 25.87 -8.03 8.99
CA PRO A 73 26.14 -6.78 9.71
C PRO A 73 25.79 -5.59 8.80
N MET A 74 24.64 -4.97 9.05
CA MET A 74 24.28 -3.69 8.45
C MET A 74 24.98 -2.55 9.20
N ALA A 75 25.31 -1.47 8.50
CA ALA A 75 25.63 -0.20 9.14
C ALA A 75 24.43 0.23 10.01
N ALA A 76 24.70 0.70 11.23
CA ALA A 76 23.68 1.05 12.22
C ALA A 76 22.59 1.98 11.64
N ASP A 77 22.99 2.92 10.78
CA ASP A 77 22.09 3.87 10.12
C ASP A 77 21.00 3.20 9.27
N ARG A 78 21.34 2.09 8.58
CA ARG A 78 20.36 1.34 7.77
C ARG A 78 19.34 0.61 8.63
N VAL A 79 19.77 0.10 9.79
CA VAL A 79 18.85 -0.54 10.75
C VAL A 79 17.90 0.49 11.33
N VAL A 80 18.40 1.66 11.73
CA VAL A 80 17.58 2.77 12.25
C VAL A 80 16.55 3.23 11.23
N ALA A 81 16.96 3.47 9.97
CA ALA A 81 16.04 3.87 8.92
C ALA A 81 14.94 2.82 8.67
N PHE A 82 15.30 1.53 8.64
CA PHE A 82 14.34 0.46 8.45
C PHE A 82 13.36 0.33 9.63
N MET A 83 13.84 0.47 10.87
CA MET A 83 12.99 0.50 12.05
C MET A 83 12.02 1.68 12.03
N ASP A 84 12.46 2.84 11.53
CA ASP A 84 11.59 4.01 11.39
C ASP A 84 10.46 3.74 10.37
N HIS A 85 10.76 3.10 9.24
CA HIS A 85 9.75 2.66 8.28
C HIS A 85 8.73 1.69 8.89
N ILE A 86 9.18 0.71 9.68
CA ILE A 86 8.27 -0.21 10.40
C ILE A 86 7.38 0.58 11.36
N ARG A 87 7.96 1.50 12.14
CA ARG A 87 7.22 2.30 13.12
C ARG A 87 6.13 3.14 12.44
N VAL A 88 6.48 3.85 11.37
CA VAL A 88 5.52 4.64 10.61
C VAL A 88 4.41 3.75 10.05
N PHE A 89 4.75 2.59 9.49
CA PHE A 89 3.75 1.67 8.95
C PHE A 89 2.78 1.14 10.02
N GLN A 90 3.30 0.73 11.17
CA GLN A 90 2.49 0.31 12.33
C GLN A 90 1.57 1.43 12.80
N GLU A 91 2.09 2.64 12.93
CA GLU A 91 1.32 3.80 13.39
C GLU A 91 0.15 4.12 12.44
N GLN A 92 0.37 4.06 11.13
CA GLN A 92 -0.71 4.29 10.15
C GLN A 92 -1.81 3.23 10.26
N VAL A 93 -1.44 1.95 10.40
CA VAL A 93 -2.40 0.86 10.54
C VAL A 93 -3.19 0.95 11.85
N GLU A 94 -2.54 1.29 12.96
CA GLU A 94 -3.23 1.44 14.25
C GLU A 94 -4.16 2.66 14.27
N LYS A 95 -3.80 3.77 13.63
CA LYS A 95 -4.70 4.93 13.46
C LYS A 95 -5.96 4.56 12.70
N LEU A 96 -5.83 3.81 11.61
CA LEU A 96 -6.97 3.34 10.81
C LEU A 96 -7.87 2.38 11.62
N LYS A 97 -7.28 1.48 12.41
CA LYS A 97 -8.05 0.59 13.30
C LYS A 97 -8.80 1.35 14.40
N ALA A 98 -8.17 2.36 15.00
CA ALA A 98 -8.78 3.18 16.05
C ALA A 98 -9.99 3.98 15.56
N LEU A 99 -10.05 4.28 14.26
CA LEU A 99 -11.20 4.94 13.63
C LEU A 99 -12.39 4.00 13.40
N HIS A 100 -12.24 2.69 13.62
CA HIS A 100 -13.29 1.69 13.39
C HIS A 100 -13.86 1.73 11.96
N VAL A 101 -13.00 1.97 10.97
CA VAL A 101 -13.37 2.09 9.56
C VAL A 101 -14.06 0.81 9.08
N ASP A 102 -15.24 0.95 8.49
CA ASP A 102 -15.98 -0.17 7.93
C ASP A 102 -15.54 -0.54 6.49
N SER A 103 -16.08 -1.64 5.96
CA SER A 103 -15.71 -2.12 4.61
C SER A 103 -16.09 -1.15 3.48
N ALA A 104 -17.17 -0.39 3.64
CA ALA A 104 -17.60 0.59 2.65
C ALA A 104 -16.70 1.82 2.69
N GLU A 105 -16.37 2.32 3.89
CA GLU A 105 -15.46 3.43 4.10
C GLU A 105 -14.05 3.12 3.58
N TYR A 106 -13.52 1.90 3.82
CA TYR A 106 -12.27 1.47 3.20
C TYR A 106 -12.32 1.51 1.68
N SER A 107 -13.45 1.11 1.08
CA SER A 107 -13.62 1.18 -0.38
C SER A 107 -13.63 2.62 -0.88
N CYS A 108 -14.27 3.53 -0.15
CA CYS A 108 -14.26 4.96 -0.44
C CYS A 108 -12.85 5.56 -0.31
N LEU A 109 -12.11 5.26 0.76
CA LEU A 109 -10.74 5.72 0.97
C LEU A 109 -9.80 5.24 -0.15
N LYS A 110 -9.88 3.97 -0.54
CA LYS A 110 -9.11 3.44 -1.67
C LYS A 110 -9.44 4.16 -2.98
N ALA A 111 -10.71 4.49 -3.22
CA ALA A 111 -11.13 5.23 -4.40
C ALA A 111 -10.57 6.65 -4.40
N ILE A 112 -10.61 7.34 -3.26
CA ILE A 112 -10.01 8.66 -3.09
C ILE A 112 -8.51 8.61 -3.40
N VAL A 113 -7.79 7.66 -2.82
CA VAL A 113 -6.35 7.47 -3.05
C VAL A 113 -6.06 7.25 -4.55
N LEU A 114 -6.81 6.34 -5.19
CA LEU A 114 -6.63 5.99 -6.59
C LEU A 114 -6.88 7.19 -7.53
N PHE A 115 -7.97 7.93 -7.34
CA PHE A 115 -8.39 8.96 -8.29
C PHE A 115 -7.89 10.38 -7.97
N THR A 116 -7.58 10.70 -6.72
CA THR A 116 -6.97 12.00 -6.35
C THR A 116 -5.57 12.13 -6.95
N THR A 117 -4.89 11.01 -7.08
CA THR A 117 -3.53 10.94 -7.59
C THR A 117 -3.49 11.01 -9.12
N GLY A 118 -4.55 10.58 -9.80
CA GLY A 118 -4.77 10.86 -11.22
C GLY A 118 -4.85 12.36 -11.52
N LYS A 119 -5.53 13.16 -10.67
CA LYS A 119 -5.53 14.62 -10.84
C LYS A 119 -4.13 15.25 -10.76
N ARG A 120 -3.21 14.70 -9.97
CA ARG A 120 -1.81 15.16 -9.94
C ARG A 120 -1.08 14.83 -11.23
N MET A 121 -1.31 13.63 -11.80
CA MET A 121 -0.72 13.25 -13.09
C MET A 121 -1.27 14.07 -14.26
N PHE A 122 -2.57 14.35 -14.29
CA PHE A 122 -3.21 15.12 -15.37
C PHE A 122 -3.19 16.64 -15.15
N GLY A 123 -2.81 17.12 -13.97
CA GLY A 123 -2.88 18.53 -13.57
C GLY A 123 -1.65 19.36 -13.92
N GLU A 124 -0.50 18.75 -14.26
CA GLU A 124 0.71 19.47 -14.69
C GLU A 124 0.95 19.43 -16.21
N GLY A 125 0.10 18.73 -16.96
CA GLY A 125 0.21 18.58 -18.41
C GLY A 125 -1.10 18.88 -19.11
N GLY A 126 -1.48 20.16 -19.16
CA GLY A 126 -2.55 20.61 -20.02
C GLY A 126 -2.21 20.39 -21.49
N THR A 127 -2.55 19.22 -22.03
CA THR A 127 -2.94 19.02 -23.43
C THR A 127 -3.85 17.80 -23.51
N CYS A 128 -5.15 18.01 -23.34
CA CYS A 128 -6.12 17.23 -24.10
C CYS A 128 -5.96 17.66 -25.57
N SER A 129 -5.25 16.86 -26.35
CA SER A 129 -5.42 16.86 -27.79
C SER A 129 -6.31 15.68 -28.13
N LEU A 130 -7.47 16.03 -28.71
CA LEU A 130 -8.48 15.17 -29.33
C LEU A 130 -7.88 14.05 -30.20
#